data_AF-A0A078R9S6-F1
#
_entry.id   AF-A0A078R9S6-F1
#
_cell.length_a   1.000
_cell.length_b   1.000
_cell.length_c   1.000
_cell.angle_alpha   90.00
_cell.angle_beta   90.00
_cell.angle_gamma   90.00
#
_symmetry.space_group_name_H-M   'P 1'
#
loop_
_entity.id
_entity.type
_entity.pdbx_description
1 polymer ?
#
loop_
_entity_poly.entity_id
_entity_poly.type
_entity_poly.pdbx_seq_one_letter_code
_entity_poly.pdbx_strand_id
1 'polypeptide(L)'
;MNKVIDTEQVIESKQILKDLHQVLVDAKKRFTDEFIAQEVKLSDTFKVTFRNMLNKKNCTVEYFSYTTVVNNTFGQQIYIANQWFVIASYFVDFCSEMLSYQSLFFKICERIGLNHKGMKEYATRLKEAPTMEDKSSFMATALEMLNDDYSDVHDDKHKVATYLWKFVSDYSWWAGNKTVDRNDFYFSALLNQMNVVNASAGYLATIAWYYSCVLSLRLLVDNTDNFTIDLKKKTITVKPYKTEPQTDTKLCESNEIYKANKGISISAASLERFQSMS
;
A
#
# COMPACT_ATOMS: atom_id res chain seq x y z
N MET A 1 -8.09 -13.57 -27.67
CA MET A 1 -8.23 -14.64 -26.66
C MET A 1 -8.05 -13.99 -25.30
N ASN A 2 -9.15 -13.58 -24.66
CA ASN A 2 -9.11 -12.87 -23.39
C ASN A 2 -8.78 -13.88 -22.28
N LYS A 3 -7.59 -13.78 -21.68
CA LYS A 3 -7.36 -14.36 -20.36
C LYS A 3 -8.24 -13.59 -19.38
N VAL A 4 -9.41 -14.14 -19.09
CA VAL A 4 -10.16 -13.80 -17.89
C VAL A 4 -9.21 -14.13 -16.74
N ILE A 5 -8.82 -13.11 -15.98
CA ILE A 5 -8.03 -13.27 -14.77
C ILE A 5 -8.96 -14.01 -13.82
N ASP A 6 -8.66 -15.28 -13.58
CA ASP A 6 -9.40 -16.13 -12.67
C ASP A 6 -9.17 -15.61 -11.24
N THR A 7 -10.10 -14.80 -10.76
CA THR A 7 -10.03 -14.08 -9.48
C THR A 7 -10.09 -15.00 -8.26
N GLU A 8 -10.46 -16.26 -8.43
CA GLU A 8 -10.73 -17.19 -7.32
C GLU A 8 -9.50 -17.99 -6.85
N GLN A 9 -8.40 -18.05 -7.60
CA GLN A 9 -7.26 -18.91 -7.24
C GLN A 9 -6.08 -18.25 -6.52
N VAL A 10 -6.06 -16.93 -6.35
CA VAL A 10 -4.83 -16.26 -5.93
C VAL A 10 -5.17 -15.17 -4.92
N ILE A 11 -5.04 -15.49 -3.63
CA ILE A 11 -4.53 -14.68 -2.52
C ILE A 11 -5.17 -15.25 -1.24
N GLU A 12 -4.62 -16.33 -0.70
CA GLU A 12 -4.90 -16.69 0.69
C GLU A 12 -3.87 -15.96 1.56
N SER A 13 -4.33 -14.96 2.32
CA SER A 13 -3.44 -14.25 3.24
C SER A 13 -3.25 -15.05 4.52
N LYS A 14 -2.03 -15.50 4.77
CA LYS A 14 -1.64 -16.14 6.04
C LYS A 14 -1.44 -15.15 7.19
N GLN A 15 -1.50 -13.84 6.91
CA GLN A 15 -1.23 -12.78 7.87
C GLN A 15 -2.40 -11.78 7.89
N ILE A 16 -2.76 -11.28 9.07
CA ILE A 16 -3.80 -10.27 9.25
C ILE A 16 -3.29 -8.92 8.75
N LEU A 17 -2.07 -8.54 9.17
CA LEU A 17 -1.34 -7.36 8.73
C LEU A 17 0.12 -7.72 8.44
N LYS A 18 0.70 -7.06 7.44
CA LYS A 18 2.15 -7.10 7.22
C LYS A 18 2.86 -6.09 8.12
N ASP A 19 4.14 -6.31 8.38
CA ASP A 19 5.00 -5.30 8.99
C ASP A 19 5.10 -4.07 8.07
N LEU A 20 4.46 -2.97 8.47
CA LEU A 20 4.36 -1.78 7.64
C LEU A 20 5.72 -1.13 7.34
N HIS A 21 6.67 -1.22 8.29
CA HIS A 21 8.04 -0.75 8.06
C HIS A 21 8.75 -1.60 7.03
N GLN A 22 8.64 -2.93 7.12
CA GLN A 22 9.25 -3.82 6.13
C GLN A 22 8.65 -3.60 4.73
N VAL A 23 7.32 -3.45 4.64
CA VAL A 23 6.64 -3.13 3.37
C VAL A 23 7.18 -1.84 2.75
N LEU A 24 7.42 -0.81 3.57
CA LEU A 24 8.01 0.44 3.09
C LEU A 24 9.47 0.24 2.62
N VAL A 25 10.29 -0.46 3.40
CA VAL A 25 11.69 -0.76 3.04
C VAL A 25 11.76 -1.49 1.69
N ASP A 26 10.92 -2.50 1.51
CA ASP A 26 10.85 -3.29 0.28
C ASP A 26 10.40 -2.44 -0.91
N ALA A 27 9.37 -1.62 -0.74
CA ALA A 27 8.89 -0.69 -1.77
C ALA A 27 10.00 0.29 -2.22
N LYS A 28 10.72 0.88 -1.27
CA LYS A 28 11.82 1.82 -1.56
C LYS A 28 12.98 1.14 -2.27
N LYS A 29 13.33 -0.08 -1.82
CA LYS A 29 14.38 -0.87 -2.45
C LYS A 29 14.01 -1.18 -3.90
N ARG A 30 12.81 -1.72 -4.14
CA ARG A 30 12.30 -2.04 -5.48
C ARG A 30 12.30 -0.81 -6.38
N PHE A 31 11.79 0.33 -5.88
CA PHE A 31 11.78 1.58 -6.62
C PHE A 31 13.19 2.05 -6.98
N THR A 32 14.13 2.07 -6.02
CA THR A 32 15.51 2.52 -6.24
C THR A 32 16.26 1.63 -7.23
N ASP A 33 16.07 0.32 -7.09
CA ASP A 33 16.82 -0.69 -7.82
C ASP A 33 16.30 -0.91 -9.23
N GLU A 34 15.00 -0.70 -9.50
CA GLU A 34 14.38 -1.05 -10.79
C GLU A 34 13.99 0.17 -11.62
N PHE A 35 13.52 1.25 -11.00
CA PHE A 35 12.93 2.38 -11.72
C PHE A 35 13.97 3.17 -12.52
N ILE A 36 13.62 3.46 -13.77
CA ILE A 36 14.35 4.36 -14.67
C ILE A 36 13.43 5.53 -15.01
N ALA A 37 13.92 6.76 -14.80
CA ALA A 37 13.23 7.95 -15.26
C ALA A 37 13.24 8.00 -16.80
N GLN A 38 12.10 7.69 -17.41
CA GLN A 38 11.89 7.66 -18.86
C GLN A 38 10.44 8.00 -19.20
N GLU A 39 10.13 8.27 -20.47
CA GLU A 39 8.74 8.37 -20.92
C GLU A 39 8.04 7.01 -20.91
N VAL A 40 6.76 7.01 -20.56
CA VAL A 40 5.98 5.77 -20.39
C VAL A 40 4.73 5.81 -21.24
N LYS A 41 4.51 4.74 -22.00
CA LYS A 41 3.23 4.46 -22.66
C LYS A 41 2.45 3.47 -21.81
N LEU A 42 1.14 3.69 -21.69
CA LEU A 42 0.24 2.82 -20.94
C LEU A 42 -0.41 1.79 -21.88
N SER A 43 -0.59 0.56 -21.39
CA SER A 43 -1.30 -0.50 -22.12
C SER A 43 -2.80 -0.20 -22.23
N ASP A 44 -3.46 -0.71 -23.26
CA ASP A 44 -4.90 -0.48 -23.44
C ASP A 44 -5.74 -1.14 -22.35
N THR A 45 -5.31 -2.29 -21.84
CA THR A 45 -5.92 -2.95 -20.68
C THR A 45 -5.92 -2.06 -19.44
N PHE A 46 -4.82 -1.34 -19.19
CA PHE A 46 -4.75 -0.38 -18.10
C PHE A 46 -5.67 0.82 -18.34
N LYS A 47 -5.63 1.40 -19.55
CA LYS A 47 -6.47 2.55 -19.91
C LYS A 47 -7.95 2.27 -19.71
N VAL A 48 -8.42 1.08 -20.11
CA VAL A 48 -9.81 0.64 -19.92
C VAL A 48 -10.14 0.47 -18.44
N THR A 49 -9.30 -0.25 -17.69
CA THR A 49 -9.53 -0.51 -16.25
C THR A 49 -9.56 0.79 -15.45
N PHE A 50 -8.60 1.69 -15.68
CA PHE A 50 -8.52 2.98 -14.99
C PHE A 50 -9.68 3.91 -15.35
N ARG A 51 -10.10 3.92 -16.63
CA ARG A 51 -11.29 4.66 -17.07
C ARG A 51 -12.56 4.17 -16.38
N ASN A 52 -12.76 2.85 -16.30
CA ASN A 52 -13.93 2.29 -15.64
C ASN A 52 -14.00 2.68 -14.16
N MET A 53 -12.86 2.72 -13.46
CA MET A 53 -12.78 3.21 -12.09
C MET A 53 -13.17 4.71 -11.99
N LEU A 54 -12.64 5.56 -12.87
CA LEU A 54 -12.96 6.99 -12.87
C LEU A 54 -14.44 7.27 -13.21
N ASN A 55 -15.02 6.51 -14.15
CA ASN A 55 -16.43 6.64 -14.50
C ASN A 55 -17.35 6.38 -13.30
N LYS A 56 -17.03 5.40 -12.43
CA LYS A 56 -17.76 5.17 -11.17
C LYS A 56 -17.71 6.36 -10.22
N LYS A 57 -16.74 7.25 -10.39
CA LYS A 57 -16.56 8.51 -9.64
C LYS A 57 -17.04 9.74 -10.42
N ASN A 58 -17.80 9.55 -11.50
CA ASN A 58 -18.28 10.62 -12.38
C ASN A 58 -17.14 11.51 -12.95
N CYS A 59 -15.94 10.93 -13.10
CA CYS A 59 -14.79 11.58 -13.73
C CYS A 59 -14.55 10.97 -15.11
N THR A 60 -13.94 11.73 -16.03
CA THR A 60 -13.57 11.23 -17.36
C THR A 60 -12.05 11.25 -17.53
N VAL A 61 -11.55 10.46 -18.50
CA VAL A 61 -10.12 10.38 -18.79
C VAL A 61 -9.81 10.25 -20.27
N GLU A 62 -8.87 11.08 -20.70
CA GLU A 62 -8.26 11.10 -22.02
C GLU A 62 -6.81 10.65 -21.94
N TYR A 63 -6.38 9.84 -22.91
CA TYR A 63 -5.03 9.29 -22.96
C TYR A 63 -4.30 9.77 -24.20
N PHE A 64 -3.14 10.36 -24.00
CA PHE A 64 -2.14 10.64 -25.02
C PHE A 64 -0.97 9.65 -24.88
N SER A 65 0.03 9.75 -25.76
CA SER A 65 1.17 8.83 -25.76
C SER A 65 1.90 8.77 -24.41
N TYR A 66 2.12 9.93 -23.78
CA TYR A 66 2.93 10.05 -22.55
C TYR A 66 2.23 10.83 -21.43
N THR A 67 1.02 11.31 -21.69
CA THR A 67 0.23 12.14 -20.77
C THR A 67 -1.17 11.56 -20.67
N THR A 68 -1.72 11.58 -19.47
CA THR A 68 -3.12 11.28 -19.17
C THR A 68 -3.77 12.54 -18.63
N VAL A 69 -4.98 12.86 -19.11
CA VAL A 69 -5.76 14.01 -18.64
C VAL A 69 -7.03 13.48 -17.98
N VAL A 70 -7.20 13.79 -16.69
CA VAL A 70 -8.43 13.48 -15.95
C VAL A 70 -9.26 14.75 -15.80
N ASN A 71 -10.54 14.68 -16.15
CA ASN A 71 -11.50 15.74 -15.86
C ASN A 71 -12.31 15.33 -14.63
N ASN A 72 -12.34 16.20 -13.62
CA ASN A 72 -13.16 15.96 -12.43
C ASN A 72 -14.61 16.44 -12.64
N THR A 73 -15.47 16.17 -11.65
CA THR A 73 -16.89 16.56 -11.67
C THR A 73 -17.13 18.07 -11.73
N PHE A 74 -16.10 18.88 -11.44
CA PHE A 74 -16.15 20.34 -11.45
C PHE A 74 -15.59 20.94 -12.74
N GLY A 75 -15.26 20.11 -13.75
CA GLY A 75 -14.71 20.56 -15.02
C GLY A 75 -13.23 20.97 -14.97
N GLN A 76 -12.52 20.68 -13.87
CA GLN A 76 -11.09 20.94 -13.76
C GLN A 76 -10.30 19.80 -14.39
N GLN A 77 -9.18 20.18 -15.02
CA GLN A 77 -8.28 19.25 -15.70
C GLN A 77 -7.05 18.96 -14.85
N ILE A 78 -6.73 17.67 -14.74
CA ILE A 78 -5.55 17.17 -14.05
C ILE A 78 -4.66 16.51 -15.09
N TYR A 79 -3.53 17.15 -15.37
CA TYR A 79 -2.53 16.65 -16.31
C TYR A 79 -1.54 15.75 -15.56
N ILE A 80 -1.41 14.51 -16.03
CA ILE A 80 -0.65 13.46 -15.37
C ILE A 80 0.38 12.93 -16.35
N ALA A 81 1.65 13.02 -15.99
CA ALA A 81 2.71 12.35 -16.73
C ALA A 81 2.58 10.83 -16.51
N ASN A 82 2.60 10.02 -17.57
CA ASN A 82 2.33 8.58 -17.44
C ASN A 82 3.30 7.84 -16.51
N GLN A 83 4.49 8.39 -16.27
CA GLN A 83 5.45 7.93 -15.27
C GLN A 83 4.85 7.83 -13.87
N TRP A 84 3.86 8.66 -13.55
CA TRP A 84 3.23 8.70 -12.23
C TRP A 84 2.51 7.39 -11.92
N PHE A 85 1.90 6.75 -12.92
CA PHE A 85 1.30 5.43 -12.75
C PHE A 85 2.34 4.37 -12.39
N VAL A 86 3.54 4.45 -12.98
CA VAL A 86 4.65 3.55 -12.66
C VAL A 86 5.19 3.82 -11.27
N ILE A 87 5.48 5.07 -10.91
CA ILE A 87 5.99 5.43 -9.58
C ILE A 87 5.00 4.99 -8.49
N ALA A 88 3.70 5.27 -8.66
CA ALA A 88 2.66 4.86 -7.72
C ALA A 88 2.59 3.34 -7.52
N SER A 89 2.82 2.54 -8.58
CA SER A 89 2.81 1.08 -8.50
C SER A 89 3.89 0.48 -7.59
N TYR A 90 5.00 1.20 -7.33
CA TYR A 90 6.01 0.73 -6.37
C TYR A 90 5.58 0.85 -4.91
N PHE A 91 4.65 1.75 -4.61
CA PHE A 91 4.23 2.05 -3.24
C PHE A 91 2.79 1.62 -2.94
N VAL A 92 2.15 0.88 -3.86
CA VAL A 92 0.77 0.39 -3.68
C VAL A 92 0.64 -0.56 -2.50
N ASP A 93 1.63 -1.41 -2.22
CA ASP A 93 1.63 -2.29 -1.04
C ASP A 93 1.61 -1.47 0.25
N PHE A 94 2.52 -0.50 0.32
CA PHE A 94 2.62 0.39 1.48
C PHE A 94 1.35 1.21 1.68
N CYS A 95 0.78 1.78 0.61
CA CYS A 95 -0.49 2.51 0.68
C CYS A 95 -1.65 1.61 1.11
N SER A 96 -1.77 0.42 0.52
CA SER A 96 -2.82 -0.56 0.85
C SER A 96 -2.76 -0.99 2.30
N GLU A 97 -1.56 -1.29 2.79
CA GLU A 97 -1.34 -1.72 4.16
C GLU A 97 -1.64 -0.58 5.14
N MET A 98 -1.18 0.66 4.88
CA MET A 98 -1.53 1.83 5.71
C MET A 98 -3.05 2.01 5.88
N LEU A 99 -3.83 1.84 4.80
CA LEU A 99 -5.29 1.96 4.84
C LEU A 99 -5.92 0.85 5.68
N SER A 100 -5.38 -0.36 5.65
CA SER A 100 -5.85 -1.47 6.49
C SER A 100 -5.53 -1.24 7.97
N TYR A 101 -4.35 -0.72 8.29
CA TYR A 101 -4.03 -0.29 9.66
C TYR A 101 -4.99 0.81 10.16
N GLN A 102 -5.31 1.80 9.33
CA GLN A 102 -6.30 2.84 9.67
C GLN A 102 -7.70 2.25 9.90
N SER A 103 -8.14 1.33 9.04
CA SER A 103 -9.44 0.67 9.19
C SER A 103 -9.54 -0.09 10.52
N LEU A 104 -8.49 -0.83 10.89
CA LEU A 104 -8.46 -1.53 12.18
C LEU A 104 -8.37 -0.57 13.37
N PHE A 105 -7.67 0.57 13.24
CA PHE A 105 -7.70 1.63 14.24
C PHE A 105 -9.12 2.19 14.46
N PHE A 106 -9.91 2.37 13.39
CA PHE A 106 -11.30 2.78 13.52
C PHE A 106 -12.15 1.74 14.25
N LYS A 107 -12.01 0.45 13.92
CA LYS A 107 -12.68 -0.65 14.64
C LYS A 107 -12.33 -0.64 16.14
N ILE A 108 -11.08 -0.39 16.51
CA ILE A 108 -10.65 -0.27 17.92
C ILE A 108 -11.35 0.92 18.59
N CYS A 109 -11.35 2.08 17.95
CA CYS A 109 -12.01 3.28 18.49
C CYS A 109 -13.52 3.09 18.69
N GLU A 110 -14.18 2.39 17.76
CA GLU A 110 -15.60 2.04 17.86
C GLU A 110 -15.86 1.13 19.07
N ARG A 111 -15.01 0.10 19.29
CA ARG A 111 -15.11 -0.79 20.46
C ARG A 111 -14.83 -0.08 21.78
N ILE A 112 -14.00 0.96 21.79
CA ILE A 112 -13.80 1.86 22.94
C ILE A 112 -15.04 2.78 23.16
N GLY A 113 -15.91 2.93 22.16
CA GLY A 113 -17.08 3.80 22.22
C GLY A 113 -16.78 5.27 21.88
N LEU A 114 -15.71 5.53 21.11
CA LEU A 114 -15.34 6.89 20.70
C LEU A 114 -16.17 7.37 19.51
N ASN A 115 -16.71 8.58 19.62
CA ASN A 115 -17.24 9.30 18.46
C ASN A 115 -16.11 9.96 17.63
N HIS A 116 -16.44 10.61 16.51
CA HIS A 116 -15.45 11.25 15.64
C HIS A 116 -14.54 12.27 16.37
N LYS A 117 -15.09 13.07 17.30
CA LYS A 117 -14.29 14.02 18.07
C LYS A 117 -13.34 13.28 19.03
N GLY A 118 -13.85 12.28 19.74
CA GLY A 118 -13.07 11.45 20.65
C GLY A 118 -11.96 10.68 19.94
N MET A 119 -12.22 10.17 18.73
CA MET A 119 -11.22 9.49 17.90
C MET A 119 -10.07 10.43 17.51
N LYS A 120 -10.37 11.67 17.12
CA LYS A 120 -9.34 12.68 16.80
C LYS A 120 -8.48 13.01 18.02
N GLU A 121 -9.11 13.24 19.17
CA GLU A 121 -8.41 13.52 20.43
C GLU A 121 -7.54 12.33 20.84
N TYR A 122 -8.06 11.11 20.68
CA TYR A 122 -7.34 9.88 20.97
C TYR A 122 -6.13 9.69 20.04
N ALA A 123 -6.31 9.81 18.72
CA ALA A 123 -5.21 9.72 17.75
C ALA A 123 -4.11 10.77 18.01
N THR A 124 -4.50 11.99 18.40
CA THR A 124 -3.55 13.06 18.76
C THR A 124 -2.76 12.68 20.01
N ARG A 125 -3.45 12.20 21.06
CA ARG A 125 -2.80 11.77 22.31
C ARG A 125 -1.82 10.61 22.08
N LEU A 126 -2.23 9.58 21.33
CA LEU A 126 -1.39 8.43 21.01
C LEU A 126 -0.14 8.81 20.21
N LYS A 127 -0.26 9.80 19.32
CA LYS A 127 0.86 10.31 18.52
C LYS A 127 1.86 11.13 19.34
N GLU A 128 1.36 12.04 20.19
CA GLU A 128 2.19 13.10 20.77
C GLU A 128 2.77 12.72 22.14
N ALA A 129 1.97 12.07 22.99
CA ALA A 129 2.35 11.74 24.36
C ALA A 129 1.58 10.52 24.89
N PRO A 130 1.78 9.33 24.30
CA PRO A 130 1.11 8.11 24.76
C PRO A 130 1.57 7.72 26.17
N THR A 131 0.62 7.34 27.03
CA THR A 131 0.93 6.79 28.36
C THR A 131 1.02 5.25 28.33
N MET A 132 1.56 4.66 29.41
CA MET A 132 1.54 3.19 29.59
C MET A 132 0.12 2.64 29.73
N GLU A 133 -0.81 3.42 30.29
CA GLU A 133 -2.22 3.08 30.38
C GLU A 133 -2.89 3.10 29.00
N ASP A 134 -2.61 4.12 28.19
CA ASP A 134 -3.07 4.17 26.78
C ASP A 134 -2.61 2.93 26.02
N LYS A 135 -1.34 2.55 26.15
CA LYS A 135 -0.80 1.35 25.52
C LYS A 135 -1.52 0.10 26.00
N SER A 136 -1.71 -0.05 27.30
CA SER A 136 -2.32 -1.27 27.88
C SER A 136 -3.77 -1.41 27.43
N SER A 137 -4.56 -0.32 27.50
CA SER A 137 -5.94 -0.30 27.04
C SER A 137 -6.04 -0.55 25.54
N PHE A 138 -5.22 0.12 24.72
CA PHE A 138 -5.22 -0.07 23.28
C PHE A 138 -4.91 -1.51 22.90
N MET A 139 -3.84 -2.09 23.48
CA MET A 139 -3.42 -3.46 23.20
C MET A 139 -4.48 -4.47 23.61
N ALA A 140 -5.15 -4.27 24.75
CA ALA A 140 -6.24 -5.14 25.20
C ALA A 140 -7.41 -5.14 24.20
N THR A 141 -7.91 -3.95 23.82
CA THR A 141 -9.01 -3.83 22.86
C THR A 141 -8.62 -4.31 21.46
N ALA A 142 -7.37 -4.07 21.03
CA ALA A 142 -6.86 -4.58 19.77
C ALA A 142 -6.84 -6.11 19.74
N LEU A 143 -6.38 -6.75 20.83
CA LEU A 143 -6.36 -8.21 20.93
C LEU A 143 -7.77 -8.81 20.93
N GLU A 144 -8.70 -8.22 21.67
CA GLU A 144 -10.11 -8.63 21.65
C GLU A 144 -10.69 -8.55 20.24
N MET A 145 -10.54 -7.39 19.58
CA MET A 145 -10.97 -7.19 18.19
C MET A 145 -10.35 -8.20 17.23
N LEU A 146 -9.04 -8.47 17.33
CA LEU A 146 -8.36 -9.42 16.46
C LEU A 146 -8.81 -10.86 16.69
N ASN A 147 -9.14 -11.23 17.94
CA ASN A 147 -9.68 -12.55 18.27
C ASN A 147 -11.09 -12.76 17.71
N ASP A 148 -11.92 -11.72 17.73
CA ASP A 148 -13.28 -11.76 17.20
C ASP A 148 -13.31 -11.75 15.67
N ASP A 149 -12.65 -10.76 15.05
CA ASP A 149 -12.76 -10.47 13.61
C ASP A 149 -11.90 -11.42 12.76
N TYR A 150 -10.84 -12.00 13.34
CA TYR A 150 -9.88 -12.87 12.64
C TYR A 150 -9.65 -14.20 13.38
N SER A 151 -10.71 -14.76 13.96
CA SER A 151 -10.70 -16.05 14.66
C SER A 151 -10.11 -17.17 13.80
N ASP A 152 -10.49 -17.22 12.51
CA ASP A 152 -10.11 -18.25 11.55
C ASP A 152 -8.71 -18.05 10.93
N VAL A 153 -8.04 -16.93 11.21
CA VAL A 153 -6.69 -16.64 10.68
C VAL A 153 -5.63 -17.04 11.71
N HIS A 154 -4.78 -18.01 11.33
CA HIS A 154 -3.64 -18.47 12.13
C HIS A 154 -2.43 -17.52 12.00
N ASP A 155 -2.58 -16.30 12.51
CA ASP A 155 -1.51 -15.30 12.65
C ASP A 155 -1.24 -14.98 14.12
N ASP A 156 -0.06 -14.44 14.42
CA ASP A 156 0.30 -13.97 15.76
C ASP A 156 -0.44 -12.65 16.06
N LYS A 157 -1.62 -12.76 16.66
CA LYS A 157 -2.48 -11.62 17.01
C LYS A 157 -1.81 -10.64 17.97
N HIS A 158 -0.90 -11.09 18.84
CA HIS A 158 -0.16 -10.19 19.73
C HIS A 158 0.86 -9.34 18.96
N LYS A 159 1.54 -9.95 17.99
CA LYS A 159 2.42 -9.25 17.07
C LYS A 159 1.64 -8.25 16.20
N VAL A 160 0.46 -8.63 15.69
CA VAL A 160 -0.41 -7.73 14.93
C VAL A 160 -0.89 -6.54 15.79
N ALA A 161 -1.32 -6.78 17.03
CA ALA A 161 -1.67 -5.72 17.98
C ALA A 161 -0.48 -4.77 18.24
N THR A 162 0.74 -5.33 18.34
CA THR A 162 1.97 -4.53 18.49
C THR A 162 2.23 -3.64 17.28
N TYR A 163 1.96 -4.13 16.07
CA TYR A 163 2.03 -3.31 14.86
C TYR A 163 1.00 -2.18 14.87
N LEU A 164 -0.25 -2.47 15.24
CA LEU A 164 -1.30 -1.45 15.38
C LEU A 164 -0.91 -0.38 16.40
N TRP A 165 -0.32 -0.78 17.54
CA TRP A 165 0.20 0.16 18.52
C TRP A 165 1.32 1.04 17.93
N LYS A 166 2.29 0.45 17.22
CA LYS A 166 3.35 1.22 16.55
C LYS A 166 2.80 2.19 15.51
N PHE A 167 1.78 1.79 14.77
CA PHE A 167 1.17 2.66 13.76
C PHE A 167 0.58 3.95 14.36
N VAL A 168 -0.03 3.87 15.53
CA VAL A 168 -0.66 5.02 16.20
C VAL A 168 0.28 5.80 17.13
N SER A 169 1.42 5.23 17.53
CA SER A 169 2.34 5.84 18.51
C SER A 169 3.75 6.12 18.01
N ASP A 170 4.22 5.41 16.99
CA ASP A 170 5.56 5.55 16.41
C ASP A 170 5.47 5.89 14.92
N TYR A 171 5.29 7.17 14.66
CA TYR A 171 5.19 7.71 13.30
C TYR A 171 6.51 7.59 12.52
N SER A 172 7.65 7.50 13.21
CA SER A 172 8.95 7.34 12.57
C SER A 172 9.10 5.94 11.97
N TRP A 173 8.54 4.92 12.62
CA TRP A 173 8.59 3.52 12.17
C TRP A 173 8.00 3.33 10.77
N TRP A 174 6.92 4.03 10.42
CA TRP A 174 6.27 3.91 9.12
C TRP A 174 6.35 5.17 8.25
N ALA A 175 7.14 6.17 8.64
CA ALA A 175 7.27 7.46 7.93
C ALA A 175 5.98 8.31 7.86
N GLY A 176 5.18 8.25 8.91
CA GLY A 176 3.99 9.06 9.08
C GLY A 176 4.26 10.50 9.51
N ASN A 177 3.30 11.39 9.24
CA ASN A 177 3.37 12.80 9.65
C ASN A 177 2.06 13.33 10.26
N LYS A 178 0.92 12.93 9.72
CA LYS A 178 -0.42 13.39 10.12
C LYS A 178 -1.08 12.36 11.02
N THR A 179 -1.91 12.79 11.96
CA THR A 179 -2.68 11.87 12.82
C THR A 179 -3.50 10.88 11.98
N VAL A 180 -3.61 9.63 12.45
CA VAL A 180 -4.21 8.52 11.70
C VAL A 180 -5.73 8.62 11.56
N ASP A 181 -6.39 9.52 12.29
CA ASP A 181 -7.82 9.81 12.14
C ASP A 181 -8.15 10.52 10.81
N ARG A 182 -7.16 11.14 10.17
CA ARG A 182 -7.39 11.96 8.97
C ARG A 182 -7.55 11.13 7.71
N ASN A 183 -8.48 11.53 6.84
CA ASN A 183 -8.65 10.91 5.51
C ASN A 183 -7.43 11.06 4.60
N ASP A 184 -6.60 12.08 4.81
CA ASP A 184 -5.42 12.39 4.01
C ASP A 184 -4.09 12.05 4.73
N PHE A 185 -4.14 11.18 5.74
CA PHE A 185 -2.98 10.84 6.58
C PHE A 185 -1.81 10.27 5.78
N TYR A 186 -2.11 9.46 4.76
CA TYR A 186 -1.13 8.75 3.93
C TYR A 186 -0.46 9.64 2.87
N PHE A 187 -1.06 10.79 2.49
CA PHE A 187 -0.57 11.60 1.36
C PHE A 187 0.90 12.01 1.52
N SER A 188 1.23 12.67 2.63
CA SER A 188 2.60 13.14 2.87
C SER A 188 3.58 11.99 3.08
N ALA A 189 3.12 10.87 3.64
CA ALA A 189 3.95 9.69 3.79
C ALA A 189 4.35 9.16 2.40
N LEU A 190 3.39 8.97 1.50
CA LEU A 190 3.67 8.49 0.13
C LEU A 190 4.56 9.45 -0.66
N LEU A 191 4.20 10.73 -0.74
CA LEU A 191 4.90 11.69 -1.59
C LEU A 191 6.35 11.89 -1.15
N ASN A 192 6.61 11.90 0.16
CA ASN A 192 7.98 11.96 0.69
C ASN A 192 8.79 10.72 0.29
N GLN A 193 8.19 9.51 0.32
CA GLN A 193 8.91 8.27 -0.04
C GLN A 193 9.09 8.09 -1.55
N MET A 194 8.18 8.66 -2.35
CA MET A 194 8.32 8.76 -3.81
C MET A 194 9.34 9.82 -4.24
N ASN A 195 9.89 10.59 -3.30
CA ASN A 195 10.87 11.65 -3.52
C ASN A 195 10.39 12.72 -4.52
N VAL A 196 9.12 13.14 -4.40
CA VAL A 196 8.49 14.17 -5.23
C VAL A 196 8.16 15.41 -4.41
N VAL A 197 8.10 16.57 -5.09
CA VAL A 197 7.67 17.82 -4.44
C VAL A 197 6.17 17.76 -4.16
N ASN A 198 5.80 17.77 -2.88
CA ASN A 198 4.41 17.57 -2.42
C ASN A 198 3.41 18.50 -3.11
N ALA A 199 3.77 19.78 -3.29
CA ALA A 199 2.88 20.80 -3.85
C ALA A 199 2.42 20.51 -5.28
N SER A 200 3.22 19.79 -6.08
CA SER A 200 2.93 19.50 -7.49
C SER A 200 2.50 18.06 -7.75
N ALA A 201 2.64 17.16 -6.78
CA ALA A 201 2.49 15.72 -6.99
C ALA A 201 1.29 15.10 -6.25
N GLY A 202 0.35 15.90 -5.73
CA GLY A 202 -0.79 15.40 -4.95
C GLY A 202 -1.57 14.25 -5.62
N TYR A 203 -1.73 14.32 -6.95
CA TYR A 203 -2.44 13.27 -7.69
C TYR A 203 -1.68 11.94 -7.78
N LEU A 204 -0.35 11.94 -7.58
CA LEU A 204 0.45 10.71 -7.51
C LEU A 204 0.03 9.84 -6.31
N ALA A 205 -0.22 10.48 -5.15
CA ALA A 205 -0.77 9.80 -3.98
C ALA A 205 -2.20 9.30 -4.25
N THR A 206 -3.00 10.07 -4.99
CA THR A 206 -4.35 9.64 -5.42
C THR A 206 -4.31 8.41 -6.32
N ILE A 207 -3.34 8.30 -7.23
CA ILE A 207 -3.15 7.11 -8.07
C ILE A 207 -2.83 5.89 -7.20
N ALA A 208 -1.88 5.99 -6.27
CA ALA A 208 -1.55 4.91 -5.35
C ALA A 208 -2.75 4.49 -4.49
N TRP A 209 -3.58 5.46 -4.07
CA TRP A 209 -4.85 5.20 -3.39
C TRP A 209 -5.85 4.44 -4.26
N TYR A 210 -6.04 4.84 -5.53
CA TYR A 210 -6.92 4.10 -6.45
C TYR A 210 -6.47 2.65 -6.62
N TYR A 211 -5.16 2.41 -6.77
CA TYR A 211 -4.61 1.07 -6.83
C TYR A 211 -4.84 0.27 -5.54
N SER A 212 -4.88 0.95 -4.39
CA SER A 212 -5.08 0.34 -3.08
C SER A 212 -6.55 0.07 -2.76
N CYS A 213 -7.50 0.65 -3.49
CA CYS A 213 -8.94 0.53 -3.22
C CYS A 213 -9.71 -0.24 -4.30
N VAL A 214 -9.11 -0.50 -5.45
CA VAL A 214 -9.76 -1.22 -6.56
C VAL A 214 -8.95 -2.46 -6.90
N LEU A 215 -9.50 -3.63 -6.58
CA LEU A 215 -8.79 -4.91 -6.72
C LEU A 215 -8.29 -5.15 -8.16
N SER A 216 -9.11 -4.86 -9.18
CA SER A 216 -8.69 -5.03 -10.58
C SER A 216 -7.48 -4.16 -10.95
N LEU A 217 -7.39 -2.94 -10.41
CA LEU A 217 -6.20 -2.09 -10.57
C LEU A 217 -5.02 -2.65 -9.78
N ARG A 218 -5.24 -3.07 -8.52
CA ARG A 218 -4.22 -3.70 -7.67
C ARG A 218 -3.54 -4.88 -8.37
N LEU A 219 -4.34 -5.81 -8.89
CA LEU A 219 -3.85 -6.99 -9.58
C LEU A 219 -3.07 -6.62 -10.85
N LEU A 220 -3.56 -5.62 -11.59
CA LEU A 220 -2.92 -5.19 -12.83
C LEU A 220 -1.56 -4.53 -12.60
N VAL A 221 -1.43 -3.70 -11.55
CA VAL A 221 -0.22 -2.89 -11.33
C VAL A 221 0.88 -3.59 -10.52
N ASP A 222 0.63 -4.81 -10.07
CA ASP A 222 1.62 -5.61 -9.33
C ASP A 222 2.90 -5.86 -10.14
N ASN A 223 2.74 -6.03 -11.46
CA ASN A 223 3.84 -6.05 -12.41
C ASN A 223 3.67 -4.93 -13.45
N THR A 224 4.69 -4.08 -13.57
CA THR A 224 4.70 -2.97 -14.54
C THR A 224 4.51 -3.42 -15.99
N ASP A 225 4.92 -4.63 -16.33
CA ASP A 225 4.84 -5.16 -17.69
C ASP A 225 3.38 -5.41 -18.11
N ASN A 226 2.47 -5.52 -17.14
CA ASN A 226 1.03 -5.70 -17.41
C ASN A 226 0.34 -4.38 -17.83
N PHE A 227 0.88 -3.22 -17.43
CA PHE A 227 0.22 -1.93 -17.61
C PHE A 227 1.01 -0.88 -18.39
N THR A 228 2.24 -1.20 -18.77
CA THR A 228 3.11 -0.33 -19.57
C THR A 228 3.52 -0.96 -20.89
N ILE A 229 3.98 -0.14 -21.83
CA ILE A 229 4.52 -0.57 -23.11
C ILE A 229 5.99 -0.14 -23.16
N ASP A 230 6.88 -1.09 -23.46
CA ASP A 230 8.33 -0.91 -23.62
C ASP A 230 9.05 -0.26 -22.43
N LEU A 231 8.51 -0.43 -21.21
CA LEU A 231 9.15 0.09 -20.00
C LEU A 231 10.47 -0.63 -19.74
N LYS A 232 11.57 0.13 -19.70
CA LYS A 232 12.88 -0.39 -19.31
C LYS A 232 13.01 -0.43 -17.79
N LYS A 233 13.61 -1.49 -17.25
CA LYS A 233 14.01 -1.61 -15.84
C LYS A 233 15.52 -1.66 -15.76
N LYS A 234 16.10 -1.18 -14.65
CA LYS A 234 17.52 -1.40 -14.38
C LYS A 234 17.76 -2.90 -14.22
N THR A 235 18.76 -3.44 -14.93
CA THR A 235 19.17 -4.83 -14.77
C THR A 235 20.13 -4.92 -13.58
N ILE A 236 19.74 -5.63 -12.52
CA ILE A 236 20.65 -5.91 -11.40
C ILE A 236 21.63 -6.99 -11.85
N THR A 237 22.83 -6.61 -12.28
CA THR A 237 23.91 -7.58 -12.47
C THR A 237 24.47 -7.95 -11.10
N VAL A 238 24.00 -9.06 -10.52
CA VAL A 238 24.63 -9.63 -9.33
C VAL A 238 26.01 -10.11 -9.75
N LYS A 239 27.08 -9.39 -9.36
CA LYS A 239 28.43 -9.93 -9.50
C LYS A 239 28.53 -11.14 -8.56
N PRO A 240 28.84 -12.35 -9.06
CA PRO A 240 29.08 -13.48 -8.19
C PRO A 240 30.31 -13.17 -7.35
N TYR A 241 30.13 -12.99 -6.05
CA TYR A 241 31.25 -12.95 -5.11
C TYR A 241 31.94 -14.31 -5.16
N LYS A 242 33.25 -14.30 -5.44
CA LYS A 242 34.12 -15.48 -5.24
C LYS A 242 34.11 -15.80 -3.75
N THR A 243 33.66 -17.00 -3.43
CA THR A 243 33.59 -17.53 -2.07
C THR A 243 35.01 -17.87 -1.60
N GLU A 244 35.52 -17.20 -0.58
CA GLU A 244 36.58 -17.75 0.27
C GLU A 244 35.93 -18.49 1.46
N PRO A 245 36.51 -19.63 1.91
CA PRO A 245 35.82 -20.52 2.85
C PRO A 245 36.13 -20.15 4.30
N GLN A 246 35.15 -19.66 5.06
CA GLN A 246 35.20 -19.73 6.54
C GLN A 246 33.81 -19.98 7.17
N THR A 247 33.70 -21.22 7.69
CA THR A 247 33.16 -21.65 9.00
C THR A 247 31.88 -21.04 9.57
N ASP A 248 30.84 -21.88 9.57
CA ASP A 248 29.79 -22.08 10.58
C ASP A 248 29.32 -20.88 11.41
N THR A 249 28.27 -20.23 10.93
CA THR A 249 27.20 -19.69 11.77
C THR A 249 25.89 -19.78 10.98
N LYS A 250 24.86 -20.41 11.56
CA LYS A 250 23.53 -20.62 10.96
C LYS A 250 22.93 -19.28 10.52
N LEU A 251 22.98 -19.01 9.22
CA LEU A 251 22.32 -17.90 8.55
C LEU A 251 20.88 -18.30 8.24
N CYS A 252 19.94 -17.44 8.64
CA CYS A 252 18.54 -17.50 8.23
C CYS A 252 18.48 -17.40 6.70
N GLU A 253 17.88 -18.40 6.05
CA GLU A 253 17.74 -18.50 4.61
C GLU A 253 17.00 -17.27 4.04
N SER A 254 17.75 -16.43 3.33
CA SER A 254 17.20 -15.40 2.47
C SER A 254 17.82 -15.59 1.10
N ASN A 255 17.19 -16.41 0.26
CA ASN A 255 17.49 -16.50 -1.17
C ASN A 255 16.31 -17.18 -1.89
N GLU A 256 15.35 -16.38 -2.36
CA GLU A 256 14.47 -16.82 -3.43
C GLU A 256 14.52 -15.85 -4.59
N ILE A 257 15.04 -16.36 -5.69
CA ILE A 257 14.95 -15.87 -7.05
C ILE A 257 13.48 -15.48 -7.33
N TYR A 258 13.23 -14.21 -7.69
CA TYR A 258 11.91 -13.72 -8.09
C TYR A 258 11.41 -14.45 -9.35
N LYS A 259 10.79 -15.62 -9.15
CA LYS A 259 10.01 -16.32 -10.17
C LYS A 259 8.66 -15.62 -10.31
N ALA A 260 8.31 -15.29 -11.56
CA ALA A 260 7.09 -14.60 -11.99
C ALA A 260 5.76 -15.38 -11.80
N ASN A 261 5.69 -16.26 -10.79
CA ASN A 261 4.50 -17.09 -10.52
C ASN A 261 4.11 -17.12 -9.03
N LYS A 262 4.67 -16.25 -8.18
CA LYS A 262 4.13 -16.07 -6.83
C LYS A 262 2.90 -15.17 -6.91
N GLY A 263 1.78 -15.66 -6.41
CA GLY A 263 0.57 -14.85 -6.22
C GLY A 263 0.88 -13.56 -5.48
N ILE A 264 0.05 -12.55 -5.71
CA ILE A 264 0.20 -11.23 -5.08
C ILE A 264 0.08 -11.43 -3.56
N SER A 265 1.04 -10.91 -2.81
CA SER A 265 0.92 -10.92 -1.35
C SER A 265 -0.01 -9.77 -0.95
N ILE A 266 -1.22 -10.06 -0.47
CA ILE A 266 -2.13 -9.07 0.14
C ILE A 266 -2.47 -9.58 1.54
N SER A 267 -2.49 -8.71 2.55
CA SER A 267 -2.88 -9.07 3.91
C SER A 267 -4.39 -9.37 4.02
N ALA A 268 -4.83 -10.10 5.05
CA ALA A 268 -6.24 -10.44 5.21
C ALA A 268 -7.08 -9.17 5.40
N ALA A 269 -6.58 -8.21 6.18
CA ALA A 269 -7.23 -6.91 6.38
C ALA A 269 -7.25 -6.06 5.09
N SER A 270 -6.27 -6.20 4.18
CA SER A 270 -6.33 -5.55 2.86
C SER A 270 -7.37 -6.21 1.95
N LEU A 271 -7.49 -7.53 2.00
CA LEU A 271 -8.46 -8.26 1.19
C LEU A 271 -9.90 -7.96 1.61
N GLU A 272 -10.19 -7.99 2.92
CA GLU A 272 -11.49 -7.58 3.49
C GLU A 272 -11.85 -6.14 3.06
N ARG A 273 -10.87 -5.23 3.10
CA ARG A 273 -11.06 -3.84 2.67
C ARG A 273 -11.36 -3.71 1.17
N PHE A 274 -10.80 -4.56 0.31
CA PHE A 274 -11.17 -4.58 -1.10
C PHE A 274 -12.62 -5.02 -1.29
N GLN A 275 -13.08 -6.01 -0.53
CA GLN A 275 -14.45 -6.55 -0.60
C GLN A 275 -15.49 -5.56 -0.06
N SER A 276 -15.13 -4.74 0.94
CA SER A 276 -16.04 -3.73 1.50
C SER A 276 -16.21 -2.48 0.62
N MET A 277 -15.33 -2.29 -0.38
CA MET A 277 -15.33 -1.10 -1.27
C MET A 277 -15.86 -1.39 -2.68
N SER A 278 -16.02 -2.66 -3.04
CA SER A 278 -16.57 -3.14 -4.33
C SER A 278 -18.08 -3.10 -4.38
#